data_AF-A0A933UVC9-F1
#
_entry.id   AF-A0A933UVC9-F1
#
_cell.length_a   1.000
_cell.length_b   1.000
_cell.length_c   1.000
_cell.angle_alpha   90.00
_cell.angle_beta   90.00
_cell.angle_gamma   90.00
#
_symmetry.space_group_name_H-M   'P 1'
#
loop_
_entity.id
_entity.type
_entity.pdbx_description
1 polymer ?
#
loop_
_entity_poly.entity_id
_entity_poly.type
_entity_poly.pdbx_seq_one_letter_code
_entity_poly.pdbx_strand_id
1 'polypeptide(L)'
;MHADFCEDCYYGYGFKNNLFCVDGFYNLHSQYCYECIDCHKCYDLKYSQDCLNCHSSAFLRDCVGCKNCFLCVGLREKEYYFENKQLSREEYEKKFKEVDLGSYKRCQELRKKRKEIEKGHCFKEYQGHNLQNCIGDHLMNCKDAKFCFDCEDVENAKYCFQVVLGGKNIYDIYQFGTNL
;
A
#
# COMPACT_ATOMS: atom_id res chain seq x y z
N MET A 1 -3.24 -5.14 -18.24
CA MET A 1 -2.04 -5.25 -17.38
C MET A 1 -1.34 -3.91 -17.47
N HIS A 2 -1.36 -3.12 -16.40
CA HIS A 2 -0.59 -1.88 -16.31
C HIS A 2 0.64 -2.19 -15.47
N ALA A 3 1.81 -2.12 -16.12
CA ALA A 3 3.10 -2.52 -15.60
C ALA A 3 4.17 -1.61 -16.22
N ASP A 4 4.51 -0.52 -15.52
CA ASP A 4 5.39 0.53 -16.04
C ASP A 4 6.73 0.51 -15.27
N PHE A 5 7.88 0.57 -15.95
CA PHE A 5 9.23 0.48 -15.34
C PHE A 5 9.42 -0.67 -14.34
N CYS A 6 8.75 -1.80 -14.56
CA CYS A 6 8.85 -2.95 -13.67
C CYS A 6 9.99 -3.89 -14.12
N GLU A 7 10.84 -4.27 -13.19
CA GLU A 7 11.94 -5.21 -13.39
C GLU A 7 11.71 -6.45 -12.51
N ASP A 8 11.87 -7.64 -13.09
CA ASP A 8 11.71 -8.95 -12.44
C ASP A 8 10.42 -9.11 -11.59
N CYS A 9 9.29 -8.62 -12.12
CA CYS A 9 7.98 -8.71 -11.48
C CYS A 9 7.07 -9.78 -12.11
N TYR A 10 6.34 -10.53 -11.28
CA TYR A 10 5.49 -11.66 -11.70
C TYR A 10 4.06 -11.55 -11.14
N TYR A 11 3.06 -11.97 -11.92
CA TYR A 11 1.65 -12.07 -11.49
C TYR A 11 1.08 -10.79 -10.81
N GLY A 12 1.42 -9.61 -11.35
CA GLY A 12 0.98 -8.31 -10.84
C GLY A 12 -0.10 -7.62 -11.69
N TYR A 13 -0.94 -6.82 -11.05
CA TYR A 13 -1.85 -5.88 -11.70
C TYR A 13 -1.65 -4.47 -11.11
N GLY A 14 -1.45 -3.46 -11.96
CA GLY A 14 -1.24 -2.08 -11.50
C GLY A 14 0.14 -1.83 -10.88
N PHE A 15 1.19 -2.50 -11.38
CA PHE A 15 2.56 -2.32 -10.89
C PHE A 15 3.24 -1.13 -11.56
N LYS A 16 3.91 -0.26 -10.80
CA LYS A 16 4.55 0.94 -11.34
C LYS A 16 5.87 1.22 -10.64
N ASN A 17 6.97 1.13 -11.38
CA ASN A 17 8.34 1.25 -10.91
C ASN A 17 8.62 0.31 -9.72
N ASN A 18 8.30 -0.98 -9.92
CA ASN A 18 8.50 -2.03 -8.94
C ASN A 18 9.67 -2.94 -9.36
N LEU A 19 10.39 -3.48 -8.38
CA LEU A 19 11.54 -4.36 -8.58
C LEU A 19 11.39 -5.62 -7.71
N PHE A 20 11.50 -6.81 -8.30
CA PHE A 20 11.35 -8.10 -7.59
C PHE A 20 10.01 -8.25 -6.82
N CYS A 21 8.89 -7.86 -7.41
CA CYS A 21 7.56 -7.96 -6.78
C CYS A 21 6.70 -9.08 -7.39
N VAL A 22 6.02 -9.87 -6.56
CA VAL A 22 5.24 -11.06 -6.98
C VAL A 22 3.87 -11.08 -6.31
N ASP A 23 2.84 -11.54 -7.04
CA ASP A 23 1.45 -11.66 -6.57
C ASP A 23 0.93 -10.35 -5.94
N GLY A 24 0.53 -9.36 -6.74
CA GLY A 24 0.12 -8.07 -6.17
C GLY A 24 -0.84 -7.24 -7.01
N PHE A 25 -1.46 -6.28 -6.33
CA PHE A 25 -2.51 -5.41 -6.86
C PHE A 25 -2.22 -3.96 -6.48
N TYR A 26 -2.14 -3.03 -7.44
CA TYR A 26 -1.83 -1.61 -7.25
C TYR A 26 -0.66 -1.34 -6.29
N ASN A 27 0.51 -1.88 -6.62
CA ASN A 27 1.75 -1.57 -5.89
C ASN A 27 2.61 -0.60 -6.69
N LEU A 28 3.15 0.42 -6.02
CA LEU A 28 3.91 1.52 -6.63
C LEU A 28 5.26 1.72 -5.93
N HIS A 29 6.32 2.00 -6.68
CA HIS A 29 7.65 2.36 -6.19
C HIS A 29 8.16 1.37 -5.13
N SER A 30 7.80 0.10 -5.26
CA SER A 30 7.95 -0.90 -4.21
C SER A 30 8.86 -2.04 -4.64
N GLN A 31 9.66 -2.54 -3.71
CA GLN A 31 10.70 -3.53 -3.98
C GLN A 31 10.57 -4.75 -3.06
N TYR A 32 10.86 -5.94 -3.58
CA TYR A 32 10.84 -7.21 -2.83
C TYR A 32 9.50 -7.52 -2.13
N CYS A 33 8.38 -7.08 -2.71
CA CYS A 33 7.06 -7.23 -2.11
C CYS A 33 6.31 -8.47 -2.61
N TYR A 34 5.58 -9.13 -1.70
CA TYR A 34 4.82 -10.37 -1.97
C TYR A 34 3.38 -10.32 -1.44
N GLU A 35 2.38 -10.74 -2.22
CA GLU A 35 0.97 -10.82 -1.78
C GLU A 35 0.45 -9.48 -1.22
N CYS A 36 0.83 -8.37 -1.86
CA CYS A 36 0.55 -7.00 -1.42
C CYS A 36 -0.47 -6.28 -2.31
N ILE A 37 -1.32 -5.47 -1.67
CA ILE A 37 -2.47 -4.79 -2.28
C ILE A 37 -2.43 -3.31 -1.86
N ASP A 38 -2.44 -2.35 -2.79
CA ASP A 38 -2.44 -0.90 -2.47
C ASP A 38 -1.22 -0.47 -1.61
N CYS A 39 -0.01 -0.93 -1.95
CA CYS A 39 1.24 -0.58 -1.26
C CYS A 39 2.13 0.39 -2.08
N HIS A 40 2.49 1.53 -1.48
CA HIS A 40 3.21 2.63 -2.12
C HIS A 40 4.55 2.92 -1.42
N LYS A 41 5.65 3.02 -2.20
CA LYS A 41 7.02 3.31 -1.70
C LYS A 41 7.49 2.34 -0.61
N CYS A 42 7.17 1.05 -0.76
CA CYS A 42 7.40 0.04 0.27
C CYS A 42 8.56 -0.92 -0.08
N TYR A 43 9.25 -1.46 0.93
CA TYR A 43 10.41 -2.35 0.75
C TYR A 43 10.28 -3.60 1.60
N ASP A 44 10.38 -4.80 1.01
CA ASP A 44 10.25 -6.08 1.72
C ASP A 44 8.95 -6.17 2.55
N LEU A 45 7.81 -5.93 1.90
CA LEU A 45 6.48 -6.19 2.47
C LEU A 45 5.91 -7.54 2.04
N LYS A 46 5.23 -8.21 2.96
CA LYS A 46 4.52 -9.47 2.68
C LYS A 46 3.07 -9.42 3.16
N TYR A 47 2.11 -9.93 2.39
CA TYR A 47 0.69 -10.07 2.79
C TYR A 47 0.01 -8.78 3.31
N SER A 48 0.44 -7.62 2.83
CA SER A 48 0.10 -6.29 3.40
C SER A 48 -0.86 -5.50 2.51
N GLN A 49 -1.61 -4.56 3.10
CA GLN A 49 -2.67 -3.82 2.38
C GLN A 49 -2.83 -2.36 2.83
N ASP A 50 -3.05 -1.41 1.92
CA ASP A 50 -3.12 0.06 2.15
C ASP A 50 -1.91 0.52 2.98
N CYS A 51 -0.71 0.40 2.41
CA CYS A 51 0.53 0.71 3.14
C CYS A 51 1.39 1.73 2.39
N LEU A 52 1.90 2.73 3.10
CA LEU A 52 2.70 3.83 2.52
C LEU A 52 4.04 3.95 3.24
N ASN A 53 5.15 3.95 2.49
CA ASN A 53 6.50 4.16 3.04
C ASN A 53 6.86 3.19 4.19
N CYS A 54 6.43 1.93 4.07
CA CYS A 54 6.66 0.89 5.08
C CYS A 54 7.75 -0.10 4.63
N HIS A 55 8.49 -0.68 5.58
CA HIS A 55 9.56 -1.64 5.24
C HIS A 55 9.75 -2.82 6.19
N SER A 56 10.32 -3.90 5.66
CA SER A 56 10.72 -5.13 6.38
C SER A 56 9.63 -5.65 7.32
N SER A 57 8.42 -5.82 6.78
CA SER A 57 7.19 -6.01 7.56
C SER A 57 6.21 -6.98 6.89
N ALA A 58 5.29 -7.58 7.65
CA ALA A 58 4.31 -8.49 7.09
C ALA A 58 2.92 -8.43 7.76
N PHE A 59 1.88 -8.73 6.98
CA PHE A 59 0.47 -8.64 7.38
C PHE A 59 0.08 -7.28 7.93
N LEU A 60 0.53 -6.20 7.29
CA LEU A 60 0.11 -4.84 7.62
C LEU A 60 -1.26 -4.52 6.99
N ARG A 61 -2.02 -3.61 7.62
CA ARG A 61 -3.24 -2.99 7.08
C ARG A 61 -3.29 -1.51 7.47
N ASP A 62 -3.50 -0.59 6.53
CA ASP A 62 -3.64 0.84 6.83
C ASP A 62 -2.46 1.36 7.68
N CYS A 63 -1.23 1.19 7.18
CA CYS A 63 0.00 1.52 7.91
C CYS A 63 0.87 2.51 7.12
N VAL A 64 1.43 3.51 7.80
CA VAL A 64 2.30 4.54 7.16
C VAL A 64 3.62 4.67 7.91
N GLY A 65 4.75 4.72 7.21
CA GLY A 65 6.07 4.95 7.80
C GLY A 65 6.55 3.84 8.75
N CYS A 66 5.95 2.65 8.68
CA CYS A 66 6.17 1.57 9.65
C CYS A 66 7.31 0.64 9.24
N LYS A 67 8.05 0.13 10.23
CA LYS A 67 9.33 -0.55 10.07
C LYS A 67 9.37 -1.77 10.97
N ASN A 68 9.83 -2.94 10.52
CA ASN A 68 9.92 -4.11 11.40
C ASN A 68 8.58 -4.37 12.16
N CYS A 69 7.47 -4.44 11.43
CA CYS A 69 6.13 -4.60 11.96
C CYS A 69 5.46 -5.89 11.47
N PHE A 70 4.70 -6.55 12.35
CA PHE A 70 4.01 -7.81 12.05
C PHE A 70 2.57 -7.82 12.56
N LEU A 71 1.61 -8.25 11.73
CA LEU A 71 0.16 -8.28 12.06
C LEU A 71 -0.35 -6.94 12.60
N CYS A 72 0.06 -5.83 12.00
CA CYS A 72 -0.27 -4.49 12.51
C CYS A 72 -1.29 -3.75 11.64
N VAL A 73 -2.23 -3.07 12.29
CA VAL A 73 -3.33 -2.33 11.69
C VAL A 73 -3.30 -0.87 12.18
N GLY A 74 -3.42 0.10 11.28
CA GLY A 74 -3.64 1.51 11.65
C GLY A 74 -2.41 2.28 12.16
N LEU A 75 -1.20 1.69 12.11
CA LEU A 75 -0.01 2.30 12.71
C LEU A 75 0.58 3.44 11.86
N ARG A 76 1.24 4.38 12.53
CA ARG A 76 1.90 5.55 11.93
C ARG A 76 3.29 5.76 12.56
N GLU A 77 4.33 5.74 11.72
CA GLU A 77 5.73 5.99 12.09
C GLU A 77 6.19 5.14 13.30
N LYS A 78 5.93 3.82 13.23
CA LYS A 78 6.24 2.85 14.28
C LYS A 78 7.29 1.83 13.86
N GLU A 79 8.08 1.39 14.83
CA GLU A 79 9.10 0.36 14.64
C GLU A 79 9.05 -0.72 15.75
N TYR A 80 9.30 -1.99 15.39
CA TYR A 80 9.24 -3.16 16.30
C TYR A 80 7.86 -3.38 16.94
N TYR A 81 6.81 -3.45 16.11
CA TYR A 81 5.45 -3.78 16.55
C TYR A 81 5.02 -5.18 16.13
N PHE A 82 4.38 -5.90 17.04
CA PHE A 82 3.81 -7.21 16.78
C PHE A 82 2.37 -7.21 17.32
N GLU A 83 1.37 -7.43 16.45
CA GLU A 83 -0.05 -7.41 16.82
C GLU A 83 -0.47 -6.12 17.53
N ASN A 84 -0.14 -4.97 16.91
CA ASN A 84 -0.34 -3.60 17.44
C ASN A 84 0.37 -3.29 18.78
N LYS A 85 1.29 -4.14 19.26
CA LYS A 85 2.05 -3.90 20.50
C LYS A 85 3.51 -3.64 20.22
N GLN A 86 4.05 -2.56 20.81
CA GLN A 86 5.48 -2.28 20.86
C GLN A 86 6.19 -3.45 21.55
N LEU A 87 7.30 -3.89 20.97
CA LEU A 87 8.27 -4.80 21.59
C LEU A 87 9.65 -4.13 21.63
N SER A 88 10.58 -4.75 22.36
CA SER A 88 12.01 -4.53 22.10
C SER A 88 12.38 -5.08 20.72
N ARG A 89 13.51 -4.63 20.18
CA ARG A 89 14.06 -5.14 18.92
C ARG A 89 14.34 -6.65 19.01
N GLU A 90 14.97 -7.08 20.10
CA GLU A 90 15.36 -8.48 20.36
C GLU A 90 14.13 -9.39 20.50
N GLU A 91 13.10 -8.90 21.18
CA GLU A 91 11.81 -9.59 21.32
C GLU A 91 11.08 -9.71 19.98
N TYR A 92 11.09 -8.65 19.17
CA TYR A 92 10.52 -8.67 17.82
C TYR A 92 11.29 -9.65 16.92
N GLU A 93 12.61 -9.54 16.84
CA GLU A 93 13.45 -10.44 16.03
C GLU A 93 13.28 -11.91 16.44
N LYS A 94 13.16 -12.19 17.74
CA LYS A 94 12.88 -13.54 18.24
C LYS A 94 11.51 -14.04 17.77
N LYS A 95 10.43 -13.29 18.02
CA LYS A 95 9.06 -13.71 17.63
C LYS A 95 8.91 -13.82 16.12
N PHE A 96 9.55 -12.94 15.35
CA PHE A 96 9.49 -12.96 13.89
C PHE A 96 10.19 -14.19 13.29
N LYS A 97 11.30 -14.66 13.89
CA LYS A 97 11.95 -15.94 13.50
C LYS A 97 11.07 -17.17 13.73
N GLU A 98 10.10 -17.10 14.65
CA GLU A 98 9.12 -18.15 14.91
C GLU A 98 7.94 -18.13 13.90
N VAL A 99 7.86 -17.11 13.03
CA VAL A 99 6.81 -17.00 12.00
C VAL A 99 7.21 -17.74 10.73
N ASP A 100 6.54 -18.87 10.48
CA ASP A 100 6.57 -19.53 9.17
C ASP A 100 5.71 -18.77 8.13
N LEU A 101 6.39 -18.15 7.17
CA LEU A 101 5.79 -17.48 6.00
C LEU A 101 5.80 -18.36 4.73
N GLY A 102 6.47 -19.52 4.76
CA GLY A 102 6.51 -20.47 3.64
C GLY A 102 5.30 -21.40 3.62
N SER A 103 4.70 -21.69 4.77
CA SER A 103 3.46 -22.47 4.84
C SER A 103 2.23 -21.66 4.42
N TYR A 104 1.67 -22.01 3.26
CA TYR A 104 0.40 -21.47 2.76
C TYR A 104 -0.73 -21.54 3.81
N LYS A 105 -0.83 -22.67 4.55
CA LYS A 105 -1.81 -22.83 5.64
C LYS A 105 -1.56 -21.81 6.75
N ARG A 106 -0.30 -21.55 7.11
CA ARG A 106 0.02 -20.57 8.14
C ARG A 106 -0.32 -19.14 7.69
N CYS A 107 -0.02 -18.79 6.44
CA CYS A 107 -0.38 -17.49 5.87
C CYS A 107 -1.90 -17.28 5.79
N GLN A 108 -2.69 -18.33 5.51
CA GLN A 108 -4.14 -18.34 5.61
C GLN A 108 -4.64 -18.03 7.04
N GLU A 109 -4.04 -18.63 8.07
CA GLU A 109 -4.36 -18.35 9.48
C GLU A 109 -4.00 -16.90 9.87
N LEU A 110 -2.83 -16.42 9.46
CA LEU A 110 -2.36 -15.06 9.71
C LEU A 110 -3.24 -14.01 9.01
N ARG A 111 -3.67 -14.26 7.76
CA ARG A 111 -4.68 -13.46 7.04
C ARG A 111 -5.99 -13.35 7.84
N LYS A 112 -6.49 -14.47 8.39
CA LYS A 112 -7.69 -14.46 9.24
C LYS A 112 -7.45 -13.67 10.53
N LYS A 113 -6.29 -13.84 11.19
CA LYS A 113 -5.94 -13.11 12.41
C LYS A 113 -5.85 -11.60 12.16
N ARG A 114 -5.26 -11.17 11.03
CA ARG A 114 -5.25 -9.75 10.61
C ARG A 114 -6.68 -9.21 10.54
N LYS A 115 -7.60 -9.91 9.85
CA LYS A 115 -9.03 -9.55 9.76
C LYS A 115 -9.76 -9.47 11.10
N GLU A 116 -9.35 -10.21 12.13
CA GLU A 116 -9.91 -10.05 13.47
C GLU A 116 -9.40 -8.78 14.18
N ILE A 117 -8.13 -8.42 14.00
CA ILE A 117 -7.57 -7.15 14.51
C ILE A 117 -8.20 -5.95 13.77
N GLU A 118 -8.43 -6.07 12.47
CA GLU A 118 -9.08 -5.05 11.63
C GLU A 118 -10.45 -4.62 12.18
N LYS A 119 -11.24 -5.51 12.80
CA LYS A 119 -12.55 -5.19 13.39
C LYS A 119 -12.48 -4.18 14.54
N GLY A 120 -11.33 -4.08 15.21
CA GLY A 120 -11.08 -3.11 16.29
C GLY A 120 -10.61 -1.75 15.80
N HIS A 121 -10.38 -1.58 14.50
CA HIS A 121 -9.85 -0.35 13.91
C HIS A 121 -10.93 0.36 13.09
N CYS A 122 -11.07 1.67 13.29
CA CYS A 122 -11.91 2.51 12.44
C CYS A 122 -11.09 2.91 11.21
N PHE A 123 -11.34 2.23 10.09
CA PHE A 123 -10.79 2.64 8.80
C PHE A 123 -11.33 4.02 8.40
N LYS A 124 -10.49 4.81 7.73
CA LYS A 124 -10.96 6.03 7.08
C LYS A 124 -11.92 5.63 5.97
N GLU A 125 -13.09 6.28 5.93
CA GLU A 125 -14.03 6.23 4.80
C GLU A 125 -13.46 6.91 3.54
N TYR A 126 -12.35 7.66 3.66
CA TYR A 126 -11.78 8.48 2.59
C TYR A 126 -10.24 8.40 2.54
N GLN A 127 -9.69 8.10 1.36
CA GLN A 127 -8.27 7.77 1.15
C GLN A 127 -7.44 8.84 0.39
N GLY A 128 -7.96 10.05 0.16
CA GLY A 128 -7.29 11.08 -0.66
C GLY A 128 -5.98 11.67 -0.07
N HIS A 129 -4.98 11.94 -0.93
CA HIS A 129 -3.60 12.27 -0.56
C HIS A 129 -2.80 13.23 -1.50
N ASN A 130 -3.42 14.25 -2.11
CA ASN A 130 -2.74 15.54 -2.43
C ASN A 130 -3.75 16.69 -2.69
N LEU A 131 -4.76 16.83 -1.80
CA LEU A 131 -5.95 17.70 -1.88
C LEU A 131 -5.62 19.13 -2.39
N GLN A 132 -6.42 19.76 -3.26
CA GLN A 132 -7.58 20.61 -2.88
C GLN A 132 -8.17 21.22 -4.17
N ASN A 133 -9.43 21.07 -4.62
CA ASN A 133 -10.74 21.19 -3.94
C ASN A 133 -11.63 19.93 -4.11
N CYS A 134 -10.97 18.78 -4.08
CA CYS A 134 -11.38 17.34 -4.08
C CYS A 134 -12.87 16.89 -3.93
N ILE A 135 -13.20 15.77 -4.59
CA ILE A 135 -14.16 14.70 -4.17
C ILE A 135 -13.74 13.35 -4.82
N GLY A 136 -13.98 12.23 -4.12
CA GLY A 136 -13.10 11.03 -3.96
C GLY A 136 -12.99 9.99 -5.07
N ASP A 137 -12.12 8.98 -5.02
CA ASP A 137 -11.58 8.16 -3.91
C ASP A 137 -10.12 7.68 -4.22
N HIS A 138 -9.36 7.14 -3.26
CA HIS A 138 -7.90 6.82 -3.33
C HIS A 138 -7.02 7.76 -4.19
N LEU A 139 -7.24 9.08 -4.09
CA LEU A 139 -6.55 10.09 -4.90
C LEU A 139 -5.21 10.50 -4.25
N MET A 140 -4.11 9.77 -4.40
CA MET A 140 -2.73 10.08 -3.89
C MET A 140 -2.06 11.28 -4.58
N ASN A 141 -2.88 12.31 -4.82
CA ASN A 141 -2.80 13.22 -5.94
C ASN A 141 -4.09 14.03 -6.08
N CYS A 142 -4.05 15.36 -5.93
CA CYS A 142 -5.21 16.21 -6.24
C CYS A 142 -4.78 17.65 -6.59
N LYS A 143 -5.78 18.49 -6.92
CA LYS A 143 -5.87 19.98 -6.90
C LYS A 143 -7.08 20.36 -7.78
N ASP A 144 -7.80 21.46 -7.50
CA ASP A 144 -9.20 21.84 -7.84
C ASP A 144 -10.28 20.74 -8.05
N ALA A 145 -9.92 19.51 -7.64
CA ALA A 145 -10.45 18.20 -7.99
C ALA A 145 -11.91 17.95 -7.66
N LYS A 146 -12.55 17.17 -8.54
CA LYS A 146 -13.81 16.41 -8.36
C LYS A 146 -13.66 15.13 -9.21
N PHE A 147 -14.53 14.14 -9.26
CA PHE A 147 -15.52 13.63 -8.29
C PHE A 147 -15.23 12.12 -8.11
N CYS A 148 -13.99 11.73 -8.42
CA CYS A 148 -13.62 10.41 -8.92
C CYS A 148 -12.12 10.13 -8.72
N PHE A 149 -11.59 8.89 -8.68
CA PHE A 149 -12.09 7.64 -8.04
C PHE A 149 -10.94 6.62 -7.69
N ASP A 150 -9.66 6.78 -8.14
CA ASP A 150 -8.42 6.06 -7.70
C ASP A 150 -7.11 6.69 -8.34
N CYS A 151 -6.44 7.74 -7.83
CA CYS A 151 -5.54 8.59 -8.69
C CYS A 151 -4.10 8.92 -8.15
N GLU A 152 -3.13 9.24 -9.02
CA GLU A 152 -1.70 9.60 -8.72
C GLU A 152 -1.09 10.56 -9.80
N ASP A 153 -0.41 11.66 -9.39
CA ASP A 153 -0.09 12.93 -10.09
C ASP A 153 -1.20 13.65 -10.96
N VAL A 154 -1.53 14.93 -10.67
CA VAL A 154 -2.61 15.80 -11.22
C VAL A 154 -2.44 17.23 -10.66
N GLU A 155 -3.16 18.17 -11.26
CA GLU A 155 -3.33 19.55 -10.79
C GLU A 155 -4.73 20.09 -11.23
N ASN A 156 -5.40 21.02 -10.55
CA ASN A 156 -6.67 21.72 -10.93
C ASN A 156 -7.93 20.92 -11.42
N ALA A 157 -7.93 19.58 -11.34
CA ALA A 157 -8.90 18.61 -11.89
C ALA A 157 -10.42 18.80 -11.65
N LYS A 158 -11.29 18.13 -12.46
CA LYS A 158 -12.69 17.70 -12.14
C LYS A 158 -13.21 16.56 -13.07
N TYR A 159 -13.58 15.42 -12.48
CA TYR A 159 -14.59 14.39 -12.85
C TYR A 159 -14.18 12.97 -13.29
N CYS A 160 -12.94 12.45 -13.14
CA CYS A 160 -12.69 11.02 -13.48
C CYS A 160 -11.65 10.23 -12.65
N PHE A 161 -11.57 8.94 -13.00
CA PHE A 161 -11.63 7.78 -12.10
C PHE A 161 -10.29 7.06 -11.82
N GLN A 162 -9.24 7.22 -12.62
CA GLN A 162 -7.93 6.64 -12.28
C GLN A 162 -6.82 7.47 -12.93
N VAL A 163 -5.70 7.72 -12.26
CA VAL A 163 -4.54 8.48 -12.81
C VAL A 163 -3.28 7.94 -12.15
N VAL A 164 -2.14 7.89 -12.86
CA VAL A 164 -0.89 7.30 -12.34
C VAL A 164 0.31 7.75 -13.21
N LEU A 165 1.46 8.07 -12.62
CA LEU A 165 2.74 8.48 -13.27
C LEU A 165 2.87 9.91 -13.87
N GLY A 166 1.95 10.85 -13.63
CA GLY A 166 2.15 12.28 -13.97
C GLY A 166 0.85 13.10 -14.11
N GLY A 167 0.88 14.43 -13.87
CA GLY A 167 -0.32 15.28 -14.08
C GLY A 167 -0.20 16.78 -13.77
N LYS A 168 -1.06 17.60 -14.43
CA LYS A 168 -0.92 19.07 -14.60
C LYS A 168 -2.23 19.76 -15.08
N ASN A 169 -2.64 20.92 -14.52
CA ASN A 169 -3.96 21.63 -14.57
C ASN A 169 -5.16 21.03 -15.39
N ILE A 170 -6.23 20.53 -14.74
CA ILE A 170 -7.12 19.44 -15.25
C ILE A 170 -8.67 19.68 -15.19
N TYR A 171 -9.46 18.94 -15.99
CA TYR A 171 -10.93 18.66 -15.96
C TYR A 171 -11.17 17.29 -16.66
N ASP A 172 -10.53 16.22 -16.14
CA ASP A 172 -10.14 15.02 -16.91
C ASP A 172 -10.12 13.70 -16.09
N ILE A 173 -9.35 12.67 -16.56
CA ILE A 173 -9.86 11.35 -16.99
C ILE A 173 -9.45 10.07 -16.17
N TYR A 174 -9.99 8.93 -16.60
CA TYR A 174 -10.27 7.63 -15.96
C TYR A 174 -9.13 6.59 -15.90
N GLN A 175 -7.99 6.79 -16.56
CA GLN A 175 -6.74 6.03 -16.32
C GLN A 175 -5.54 6.79 -16.91
N PHE A 176 -4.32 6.71 -16.32
CA PHE A 176 -3.13 7.39 -16.87
C PHE A 176 -1.79 6.64 -16.71
N GLY A 177 -0.76 7.08 -17.46
CA GLY A 177 0.56 6.46 -17.58
C GLY A 177 1.66 7.48 -17.94
N THR A 178 2.93 7.09 -17.84
CA THR A 178 4.09 8.01 -17.81
C THR A 178 4.26 8.90 -19.03
N ASN A 179 4.58 10.18 -18.81
CA ASN A 179 5.30 10.99 -19.79
C ASN A 179 6.81 10.68 -19.72
N LEU A 180 7.44 10.46 -20.87
CA LEU A 180 8.90 10.40 -21.06
C LEU A 180 9.48 11.81 -21.25
#